data_AF-A0A2T5ELW8-F1
#
_entry.id   AF-A0A2T5ELW8-F1
#
_cell.length_a   1.000
_cell.length_b   1.000
_cell.length_c   1.000
_cell.angle_alpha   90.00
_cell.angle_beta   90.00
_cell.angle_gamma   90.00
#
_symmetry.space_group_name_H-M   'P 1'
#
loop_
_entity.id
_entity.type
_entity.pdbx_description
1 polymer ?
#
loop_
_entity_poly.entity_id
_entity_poly.type
_entity_poly.pdbx_seq_one_letter_code
_entity_poly.pdbx_strand_id
1 'polypeptide(L)'
;MSMIIPNWNAPQNVKAFASTRFDGCSTGAYQGLNLGMHVGDDTSLVESNRIWLKQQSKMPTAPVWLNQTHSTDVVTVLEPVTNVLDADGAFTSAKGIVCSAMTADCLPVILTDTKGTQVAAVHAGWRGLAGGILENAVAKFSNLDSDNQIMAWLGPAIGKDAFEVGNDVLEAFVRFDPQAKLAFQAKAQPGKWLANMSQLATQRLMKVGVTSVTDSNLCTYADSDAFYSYRRDGITGRQATFIWLE
;
A
#
# COMPACT_ATOMS: atom_id res chain seq x y z
N MET A 1 9.69 -15.74 -9.75
CA MET A 1 8.83 -15.06 -8.76
C MET A 1 7.84 -14.19 -9.50
N SER A 2 6.54 -14.35 -9.22
CA SER A 2 5.49 -13.50 -9.79
C SER A 2 5.40 -12.19 -9.00
N MET A 3 6.00 -11.12 -9.54
CA MET A 3 5.96 -9.76 -8.99
C MET A 3 5.16 -8.85 -9.92
N ILE A 4 4.50 -7.86 -9.34
CA ILE A 4 3.87 -6.78 -10.08
C ILE A 4 4.81 -5.58 -10.07
N ILE A 5 5.27 -5.18 -11.25
CA ILE A 5 6.11 -3.98 -11.40
C ILE A 5 5.19 -2.78 -11.69
N PRO A 6 5.30 -1.68 -10.93
CA PRO A 6 4.51 -0.48 -11.16
C PRO A 6 4.64 0.04 -12.59
N ASN A 7 3.50 0.23 -13.25
CA ASN A 7 3.36 0.74 -14.61
C ASN A 7 3.40 2.28 -14.68
N TRP A 8 4.31 2.89 -13.91
CA TRP A 8 4.53 4.33 -13.83
C TRP A 8 5.86 4.74 -14.47
N ASN A 9 6.06 6.05 -14.69
CA ASN A 9 7.29 6.60 -15.28
C ASN A 9 8.30 7.04 -14.20
N ALA A 10 8.55 6.19 -13.20
CA ALA A 10 9.50 6.52 -12.14
C ALA A 10 10.97 6.52 -12.62
N PRO A 11 11.84 7.31 -11.98
CA PRO A 11 13.27 7.32 -12.26
C PRO A 11 13.91 5.94 -12.13
N GLN A 12 14.93 5.65 -12.95
CA GLN A 12 15.54 4.31 -13.03
C GLN A 12 16.15 3.83 -11.72
N ASN A 13 16.62 4.74 -10.87
CA ASN A 13 17.19 4.44 -9.55
C ASN A 13 16.13 4.20 -8.47
N VAL A 14 14.86 4.43 -8.77
CA VAL A 14 13.73 4.07 -7.91
C VAL A 14 13.29 2.67 -8.28
N LYS A 15 13.40 1.73 -7.34
CA LYS A 15 12.93 0.36 -7.52
C LYS A 15 11.68 0.15 -6.70
N ALA A 16 10.70 -0.53 -7.28
CA ALA A 16 9.45 -0.84 -6.61
C ALA A 16 8.81 -2.09 -7.20
N PHE A 17 8.07 -2.80 -6.36
CA PHE A 17 7.21 -3.90 -6.79
C PHE A 17 6.15 -4.20 -5.73
N ALA A 18 5.07 -4.88 -6.12
CA ALA A 18 4.15 -5.54 -5.21
C ALA A 18 4.29 -7.07 -5.32
N SER A 19 4.27 -7.75 -4.18
CA SER A 19 4.26 -9.21 -4.13
C SER A 19 2.86 -9.76 -4.45
N THR A 20 2.83 -11.01 -4.90
CA THR A 20 1.60 -11.82 -5.00
C THR A 20 1.62 -12.87 -3.88
N ARG A 21 0.56 -13.69 -3.79
CA ARG A 21 0.55 -14.86 -2.90
C ARG A 21 1.30 -16.07 -3.46
N PHE A 22 1.69 -16.04 -4.73
CA PHE A 22 2.42 -17.13 -5.37
C PHE A 22 3.81 -17.33 -4.77
N ASP A 23 4.37 -18.51 -4.99
CA ASP A 23 5.63 -18.96 -4.40
C ASP A 23 5.55 -19.01 -2.85
N GLY A 24 6.66 -19.12 -2.14
CA GLY A 24 6.67 -19.23 -0.68
C GLY A 24 6.33 -20.63 -0.14
N CYS A 25 6.40 -20.78 1.18
CA CYS A 25 6.32 -22.07 1.88
C CYS A 25 5.19 -22.16 2.91
N SER A 26 4.40 -21.10 3.09
CA SER A 26 3.22 -21.16 3.97
C SER A 26 2.15 -22.07 3.39
N THR A 27 1.26 -22.59 4.24
CA THR A 27 0.25 -23.60 3.87
C THR A 27 -1.15 -23.20 4.33
N GLY A 28 -2.18 -23.95 3.89
CA GLY A 28 -3.57 -23.74 4.30
C GLY A 28 -4.10 -22.34 3.97
N ALA A 29 -4.68 -21.66 4.97
CA ALA A 29 -5.20 -20.30 4.83
C ALA A 29 -4.15 -19.28 4.38
N TYR A 30 -2.87 -19.56 4.62
CA TYR A 30 -1.73 -18.72 4.28
C TYR A 30 -0.97 -19.24 3.07
N GLN A 31 -1.51 -20.22 2.34
CA GLN A 31 -0.79 -20.94 1.27
C GLN A 31 -0.03 -19.98 0.35
N GLY A 32 1.28 -20.23 0.25
CA GLY A 32 2.21 -19.49 -0.58
C GLY A 32 3.08 -18.49 0.18
N LEU A 33 3.19 -17.27 -0.35
CA LEU A 33 4.13 -16.23 0.12
C LEU A 33 3.48 -15.29 1.13
N ASN A 34 3.13 -15.80 2.31
CA ASN A 34 2.65 -14.97 3.40
C ASN A 34 3.82 -14.19 4.05
N LEU A 35 3.68 -12.88 4.15
CA LEU A 35 4.66 -11.97 4.76
C LEU A 35 4.23 -11.43 6.13
N GLY A 36 3.00 -11.74 6.56
CA GLY A 36 2.41 -11.24 7.81
C GLY A 36 2.74 -12.12 9.01
N MET A 37 3.44 -11.57 10.00
CA MET A 37 3.74 -12.27 11.27
C MET A 37 2.60 -12.21 12.30
N HIS A 38 1.59 -11.37 12.08
CA HIS A 38 0.52 -11.07 13.05
C HIS A 38 -0.81 -11.74 12.69
N VAL A 39 -0.85 -12.61 11.67
CA VAL A 39 -2.11 -13.17 11.13
C VAL A 39 -2.41 -14.59 11.62
N GLY A 40 -1.51 -15.19 12.41
CA GLY A 40 -1.67 -16.54 12.96
C GLY A 40 -1.04 -17.66 12.13
N ASP A 41 -0.14 -17.33 11.21
CA ASP A 41 0.71 -18.31 10.49
C ASP A 41 1.93 -18.72 11.34
N ASP A 42 2.61 -19.79 10.93
CA ASP A 42 3.87 -20.22 11.55
C ASP A 42 4.97 -19.17 11.28
N THR A 43 5.51 -18.59 12.35
CA THR A 43 6.52 -17.53 12.27
C THR A 43 7.79 -17.96 11.52
N SER A 44 8.16 -19.24 11.56
CA SER A 44 9.33 -19.76 10.86
C SER A 44 9.12 -19.85 9.34
N LEU A 45 7.89 -20.14 8.90
CA LEU A 45 7.51 -20.11 7.48
C LEU A 45 7.46 -18.67 6.97
N VAL A 46 6.87 -17.75 7.75
CA VAL A 46 6.83 -16.33 7.39
C VAL A 46 8.23 -15.73 7.29
N GLU A 47 9.14 -16.07 8.21
CA GLU A 47 10.54 -15.63 8.14
C GLU A 47 11.24 -16.19 6.89
N SER A 48 11.01 -17.47 6.58
CA SER A 48 11.54 -18.10 5.36
C SER A 48 11.03 -17.40 4.09
N ASN A 49 9.74 -17.05 4.04
CA ASN A 49 9.14 -16.27 2.95
C ASN A 49 9.78 -14.88 2.81
N ARG A 50 10.02 -14.17 3.92
CA ARG A 50 10.66 -12.84 3.92
C ARG A 50 12.11 -12.90 3.45
N ILE A 51 12.88 -13.88 3.92
CA ILE A 51 14.28 -14.11 3.49
C ILE A 51 14.31 -14.42 1.99
N TRP A 52 13.47 -15.34 1.54
CA TRP A 52 13.37 -15.73 0.14
C TRP A 52 13.00 -14.53 -0.74
N LEU A 53 11.97 -13.76 -0.36
CA LEU A 53 11.52 -12.58 -1.09
C LEU A 53 12.64 -11.56 -1.25
N LYS A 54 13.36 -11.23 -0.16
CA LYS A 54 14.49 -10.29 -0.17
C LYS A 54 15.55 -10.73 -1.18
N GLN A 55 15.91 -12.01 -1.18
CA GLN A 55 16.91 -12.57 -2.10
C GLN A 55 16.45 -12.53 -3.56
N GLN A 56 15.22 -12.97 -3.85
CA GLN A 56 14.69 -13.03 -5.21
C GLN A 56 14.48 -11.65 -5.83
N SER A 57 14.10 -10.65 -5.02
CA SER A 57 13.92 -9.27 -5.45
C SER A 57 15.20 -8.42 -5.40
N LYS A 58 16.33 -8.99 -4.96
CA LYS A 58 17.62 -8.32 -4.82
C LYS A 58 17.54 -7.04 -3.97
N MET A 59 16.71 -7.05 -2.93
CA MET A 59 16.61 -5.92 -2.01
C MET A 59 17.95 -5.67 -1.32
N PRO A 60 18.42 -4.40 -1.25
CA PRO A 60 19.70 -4.06 -0.63
C PRO A 60 19.70 -4.32 0.89
N THR A 61 18.56 -4.13 1.55
CA THR A 61 18.37 -4.34 2.99
C THR A 61 17.08 -5.11 3.26
N ALA A 62 16.84 -5.50 4.51
CA ALA A 62 15.51 -6.01 4.88
C ALA A 62 14.47 -4.87 4.80
N PRO A 63 13.22 -5.15 4.37
CA PRO A 63 12.17 -4.15 4.40
C PRO A 63 11.94 -3.58 5.79
N VAL A 64 11.66 -2.28 5.85
CA VAL A 64 11.12 -1.62 7.04
C VAL A 64 9.70 -2.14 7.24
N TRP A 65 9.53 -3.05 8.20
CA TRP A 65 8.23 -3.57 8.59
C TRP A 65 7.58 -2.65 9.61
N LEU A 66 6.29 -2.41 9.43
CA LEU A 66 5.49 -1.54 10.29
C LEU A 66 4.44 -2.35 11.06
N ASN A 67 4.17 -1.94 12.29
CA ASN A 67 3.00 -2.34 13.06
C ASN A 67 1.83 -1.43 12.63
N GLN A 68 1.22 -1.81 11.52
CA GLN A 68 0.15 -1.04 10.89
C GLN A 68 -1.15 -1.14 11.71
N THR A 69 -1.66 0.00 12.17
CA THR A 69 -2.85 0.08 13.03
C THR A 69 -3.99 0.86 12.38
N HIS A 70 -3.87 1.16 11.08
CA HIS A 70 -4.75 2.07 10.34
C HIS A 70 -4.71 3.52 10.88
N SER A 71 -3.55 3.91 11.42
CA SER A 71 -3.21 5.27 11.83
C SER A 71 -2.95 6.17 10.60
N THR A 72 -2.53 7.40 10.88
CA THR A 72 -2.07 8.37 9.87
C THR A 72 -0.58 8.66 10.01
N ASP A 73 0.16 7.84 10.75
CA ASP A 73 1.55 8.12 11.08
C ASP A 73 2.49 7.64 9.98
N VAL A 74 3.40 8.53 9.58
CA VAL A 74 4.45 8.26 8.59
C VAL A 74 5.81 8.51 9.22
N VAL A 75 6.59 7.45 9.37
CA VAL A 75 7.94 7.51 9.97
C VAL A 75 8.98 7.80 8.91
N THR A 76 9.99 8.61 9.28
CA THR A 76 11.16 8.85 8.44
C THR A 76 12.26 7.88 8.85
N VAL A 77 12.79 7.11 7.89
CA VAL A 77 13.81 6.09 8.15
C VAL A 77 15.04 6.40 7.30
N LEU A 78 16.17 6.71 7.94
CA LEU A 78 17.41 7.11 7.25
C LEU A 78 18.51 6.04 7.33
N GLU A 79 18.29 4.99 8.14
CA GLU A 79 19.20 3.86 8.33
C GLU A 79 18.40 2.56 8.46
N PRO A 80 19.00 1.39 8.18
CA PRO A 80 18.29 0.11 8.28
C PRO A 80 17.83 -0.14 9.72
N VAL A 81 16.57 -0.56 9.88
CA VAL A 81 15.99 -0.91 11.17
C VAL A 81 15.62 -2.39 11.22
N THR A 82 15.81 -3.01 12.37
CA THR A 82 15.41 -4.42 12.62
C THR A 82 14.11 -4.54 13.39
N ASN A 83 13.75 -3.50 14.16
CA ASN A 83 12.53 -3.47 14.94
C ASN A 83 11.33 -3.10 14.06
N VAL A 84 10.17 -3.65 14.40
CA VAL A 84 8.90 -3.23 13.82
C VAL A 84 8.55 -1.85 14.39
N LEU A 85 8.22 -0.88 13.53
CA LEU A 85 7.89 0.48 13.94
C LEU A 85 6.37 0.71 13.94
N ASP A 86 5.84 1.41 14.94
CA ASP A 86 4.43 1.80 14.98
C ASP A 86 4.16 2.94 13.99
N ALA A 87 3.59 2.60 12.82
CA ALA A 87 3.19 3.53 11.78
C ALA A 87 2.34 2.83 10.71
N ASP A 88 1.74 3.61 9.82
CA ASP A 88 1.09 3.09 8.61
C ASP A 88 1.78 3.58 7.32
N GLY A 89 2.86 4.36 7.43
CA GLY A 89 3.72 4.68 6.31
C GLY A 89 5.19 4.84 6.70
N ALA A 90 6.07 4.60 5.74
CA ALA A 90 7.51 4.84 5.85
C ALA A 90 7.97 5.73 4.70
N PHE A 91 8.79 6.72 5.02
CA PHE A 91 9.43 7.63 4.09
C PHE A 91 10.95 7.56 4.24
N THR A 92 11.69 7.72 3.15
CA THR A 92 13.15 7.85 3.17
C THR A 92 13.68 8.69 2.01
N SER A 93 14.79 9.37 2.26
CA SER A 93 15.67 9.95 1.25
C SER A 93 17.04 9.26 1.22
N ALA A 94 17.20 8.18 1.99
CA ALA A 94 18.43 7.41 2.08
C ALA A 94 18.42 6.26 1.08
N LYS A 95 19.57 6.02 0.45
CA LYS A 95 19.75 4.89 -0.46
C LYS A 95 19.78 3.57 0.30
N GLY A 96 19.27 2.53 -0.33
CA GLY A 96 19.27 1.18 0.20
C GLY A 96 18.23 0.90 1.29
N ILE A 97 17.42 1.87 1.70
CA ILE A 97 16.32 1.68 2.66
C ILE A 97 15.05 1.25 1.92
N VAL A 98 14.54 0.07 2.24
CA VAL A 98 13.35 -0.51 1.59
C VAL A 98 12.11 -0.19 2.41
N CYS A 99 11.33 0.80 1.97
CA CYS A 99 10.02 1.10 2.54
C CYS A 99 9.00 0.03 2.12
N SER A 100 8.10 -0.34 3.02
CA SER A 100 7.07 -1.35 2.74
C SER A 100 5.69 -0.95 3.26
N ALA A 101 4.65 -1.48 2.60
CA ALA A 101 3.27 -1.44 3.05
C ALA A 101 2.64 -2.82 2.85
N MET A 102 2.22 -3.45 3.95
CA MET A 102 1.65 -4.80 3.97
C MET A 102 0.13 -4.76 3.85
N THR A 103 -0.46 -5.60 3.01
CA THR A 103 -1.90 -5.54 2.72
C THR A 103 -2.53 -6.92 2.52
N ALA A 104 -3.83 -6.97 2.77
CA ALA A 104 -4.78 -7.89 2.16
C ALA A 104 -6.09 -7.11 2.08
N ASP A 105 -6.38 -6.55 0.89
CA ASP A 105 -7.45 -5.59 0.56
C ASP A 105 -7.18 -4.11 0.77
N CYS A 106 -6.56 -3.67 1.87
CA CYS A 106 -6.22 -2.24 2.03
C CYS A 106 -5.33 -1.75 0.88
N LEU A 107 -5.43 -0.46 0.52
CA LEU A 107 -4.70 0.11 -0.60
C LEU A 107 -3.24 0.40 -0.24
N PRO A 108 -2.24 -0.27 -0.85
CA PRO A 108 -0.87 0.18 -0.74
C PRO A 108 -0.63 1.32 -1.72
N VAL A 109 -0.02 2.41 -1.25
CA VAL A 109 0.39 3.54 -2.09
C VAL A 109 1.89 3.75 -1.93
N ILE A 110 2.61 3.79 -3.04
CA ILE A 110 4.01 4.20 -3.05
C ILE A 110 4.16 5.54 -3.76
N LEU A 111 5.09 6.34 -3.29
CA LEU A 111 5.35 7.68 -3.80
C LEU A 111 6.86 7.84 -4.07
N THR A 112 7.19 8.59 -5.11
CA THR A 112 8.55 9.07 -5.38
C THR A 112 8.48 10.44 -6.03
N ASP A 113 9.57 11.21 -5.97
CA ASP A 113 9.71 12.43 -6.75
C ASP A 113 10.26 12.16 -8.16
N THR A 114 10.03 13.07 -9.11
CA THR A 114 10.47 12.91 -10.51
C THR A 114 11.99 12.91 -10.68
N LYS A 115 12.74 13.40 -9.68
CA LYS A 115 14.20 13.30 -9.63
C LYS A 115 14.71 12.03 -8.93
N GLY A 116 13.84 11.25 -8.29
CA GLY A 116 14.20 9.96 -7.68
C GLY A 116 15.15 10.14 -6.51
N THR A 117 14.89 11.12 -5.65
CA THR A 117 15.68 11.45 -4.47
C THR A 117 15.01 11.04 -3.17
N GLN A 118 13.70 10.79 -3.19
CA GLN A 118 12.87 10.51 -2.02
C GLN A 118 11.80 9.49 -2.38
N VAL A 119 11.50 8.57 -1.45
CA VAL A 119 10.44 7.56 -1.65
C VAL A 119 9.63 7.36 -0.37
N ALA A 120 8.38 6.91 -0.54
CA ALA A 120 7.54 6.48 0.57
C ALA A 120 6.67 5.27 0.19
N ALA A 121 6.36 4.42 1.16
CA ALA A 121 5.33 3.39 1.08
C ALA A 121 4.31 3.59 2.21
N VAL A 122 3.03 3.45 1.86
CA VAL A 122 1.91 3.76 2.75
C VAL A 122 0.84 2.68 2.68
N HIS A 123 0.39 2.22 3.84
CA HIS A 123 -0.82 1.41 4.03
C HIS A 123 -2.03 2.33 4.18
N ALA A 124 -2.80 2.50 3.11
CA ALA A 124 -4.00 3.33 3.07
C ALA A 124 -5.28 2.47 3.19
N GLY A 125 -5.48 1.84 4.35
CA GLY A 125 -6.82 1.35 4.71
C GLY A 125 -7.81 2.51 4.84
N TRP A 126 -9.12 2.25 4.74
CA TRP A 126 -10.12 3.33 4.63
C TRP A 126 -10.05 4.37 5.78
N ARG A 127 -9.71 3.94 7.00
CA ARG A 127 -9.54 4.83 8.16
C ARG A 127 -8.35 5.76 8.00
N GLY A 128 -7.17 5.21 7.70
CA GLY A 128 -5.96 6.01 7.46
C GLY A 128 -6.12 6.92 6.23
N LEU A 129 -6.76 6.42 5.17
CA LEU A 129 -7.05 7.19 3.96
C LEU A 129 -8.00 8.37 4.24
N ALA A 130 -9.09 8.16 4.98
CA ALA A 130 -9.98 9.24 5.39
C ALA A 130 -9.27 10.23 6.35
N GLY A 131 -8.42 9.70 7.23
CA GLY A 131 -7.66 10.45 8.24
C GLY A 131 -6.49 11.26 7.69
N GLY A 132 -6.07 11.03 6.46
CA GLY A 132 -5.06 11.85 5.79
C GLY A 132 -3.64 11.27 5.76
N ILE A 133 -3.50 9.94 5.80
CA ILE A 133 -2.19 9.27 5.69
C ILE A 133 -1.43 9.67 4.40
N LEU A 134 -2.14 9.90 3.28
CA LEU A 134 -1.50 10.28 2.01
C LEU A 134 -0.95 11.70 2.04
N GLU A 135 -1.70 12.64 2.63
CA GLU A 135 -1.24 14.00 2.87
C GLU A 135 -0.04 14.03 3.80
N ASN A 136 -0.07 13.23 4.87
CA ASN A 136 1.05 13.11 5.80
C ASN A 136 2.30 12.53 5.12
N ALA A 137 2.13 11.59 4.19
CA ALA A 137 3.25 11.04 3.41
C ALA A 137 3.80 12.08 2.43
N VAL A 138 2.95 12.80 1.70
CA VAL A 138 3.34 13.89 0.79
C VAL A 138 4.08 14.99 1.53
N ALA A 139 3.64 15.35 2.74
CA ALA A 139 4.28 16.36 3.58
C ALA A 139 5.71 16.01 4.03
N LYS A 140 6.15 14.74 3.90
CA LYS A 140 7.54 14.34 4.17
C LYS A 140 8.50 14.72 3.04
N PHE A 141 7.99 14.89 1.82
CA PHE A 141 8.81 15.25 0.68
C PHE A 141 9.23 16.72 0.77
N SER A 142 10.47 16.97 0.38
CA SER A 142 11.10 18.29 0.38
C SER A 142 11.73 18.56 -0.99
N ASN A 143 12.19 19.80 -1.23
CA ASN A 143 12.84 20.19 -2.49
C ASN A 143 11.99 19.90 -3.74
N LEU A 144 10.68 20.16 -3.62
CA LEU A 144 9.73 20.07 -4.72
C LEU A 144 9.59 21.42 -5.41
N ASP A 145 9.49 21.39 -6.74
CA ASP A 145 9.36 22.56 -7.60
C ASP A 145 8.60 22.19 -8.89
N SER A 146 8.61 23.05 -9.92
CA SER A 146 7.95 22.75 -11.20
C SER A 146 8.58 21.56 -11.94
N ASP A 147 9.84 21.26 -11.67
CA ASP A 147 10.63 20.23 -12.34
C ASP A 147 10.82 18.97 -11.46
N ASN A 148 10.54 19.08 -10.16
CA ASN A 148 10.55 18.00 -9.18
C ASN A 148 9.18 17.85 -8.50
N GLN A 149 8.36 16.97 -9.06
CA GLN A 149 7.01 16.71 -8.59
C GLN A 149 6.90 15.30 -8.03
N ILE A 150 5.94 15.06 -7.15
CA ILE A 150 5.65 13.71 -6.65
C ILE A 150 4.81 12.96 -7.69
N MET A 151 5.10 11.68 -7.86
CA MET A 151 4.25 10.70 -8.52
C MET A 151 3.86 9.60 -7.53
N ALA A 152 2.67 9.04 -7.72
CA ALA A 152 2.13 7.97 -6.90
C ALA A 152 1.73 6.77 -7.76
N TRP A 153 1.94 5.58 -7.22
CA TRP A 153 1.37 4.35 -7.75
C TRP A 153 0.49 3.68 -6.70
N LEU A 154 -0.72 3.32 -7.13
CA LEU A 154 -1.73 2.66 -6.34
C LEU A 154 -1.66 1.15 -6.64
N GLY A 155 -1.23 0.37 -5.65
CA GLY A 155 -1.04 -1.07 -5.82
C GLY A 155 -2.32 -1.88 -5.66
N PRO A 156 -2.22 -3.23 -5.69
CA PRO A 156 -3.39 -4.11 -5.61
C PRO A 156 -4.17 -3.92 -4.31
N ALA A 157 -5.48 -3.74 -4.43
CA ALA A 157 -6.39 -3.53 -3.31
C ALA A 157 -7.77 -4.15 -3.61
N ILE A 158 -8.71 -4.09 -2.65
CA ILE A 158 -10.08 -4.50 -2.94
C ILE A 158 -10.71 -3.52 -3.94
N GLY A 159 -11.18 -4.06 -5.06
CA GLY A 159 -11.76 -3.27 -6.14
C GLY A 159 -13.13 -2.68 -5.81
N LYS A 160 -13.49 -1.63 -6.54
CA LYS A 160 -14.75 -0.88 -6.37
C LYS A 160 -16.01 -1.76 -6.41
N ASP A 161 -16.00 -2.85 -7.18
CA ASP A 161 -17.14 -3.75 -7.32
C ASP A 161 -17.29 -4.74 -6.15
N ALA A 162 -16.29 -4.82 -5.26
CA ALA A 162 -16.26 -5.73 -4.12
C ALA A 162 -16.25 -5.01 -2.76
N PHE A 163 -15.78 -3.76 -2.70
CA PHE A 163 -15.63 -3.04 -1.44
C PHE A 163 -16.94 -2.43 -0.93
N GLU A 164 -17.81 -3.29 -0.40
CA GLU A 164 -19.02 -2.84 0.29
C GLU A 164 -18.70 -2.22 1.65
N VAL A 165 -19.27 -1.05 1.93
CA VAL A 165 -19.14 -0.27 3.15
C VAL A 165 -20.48 0.33 3.61
N GLY A 166 -20.53 0.83 4.84
CA GLY A 166 -21.68 1.53 5.42
C GLY A 166 -21.65 3.06 5.22
N ASN A 167 -22.69 3.73 5.71
CA ASN A 167 -22.76 5.20 5.73
C ASN A 167 -21.62 5.84 6.53
N ASP A 168 -21.12 5.17 7.57
CA ASP A 168 -20.01 5.65 8.41
C ASP A 168 -18.75 5.91 7.57
N VAL A 169 -18.44 5.03 6.62
CA VAL A 169 -17.31 5.21 5.71
C VAL A 169 -17.57 6.35 4.73
N LEU A 170 -18.75 6.38 4.09
CA LEU A 170 -19.12 7.47 3.18
C LEU A 170 -19.00 8.84 3.86
N GLU A 171 -19.59 8.97 5.04
CA GLU A 171 -19.60 10.22 5.81
C GLU A 171 -18.21 10.64 6.24
N ALA A 172 -17.33 9.70 6.62
CA ALA A 172 -15.95 10.01 6.99
C ALA A 172 -15.21 10.72 5.85
N PHE A 173 -15.43 10.29 4.60
CA PHE A 173 -14.82 10.92 3.44
C PHE A 173 -15.52 12.22 3.01
N VAL A 174 -16.85 12.21 2.92
CA VAL A 174 -17.65 13.36 2.44
C VAL A 174 -17.56 14.56 3.37
N ARG A 175 -17.40 14.33 4.68
CA ARG A 175 -17.22 15.40 5.67
C ARG A 175 -15.97 16.23 5.42
N PHE A 176 -14.90 15.61 4.93
CA PHE A 176 -13.67 16.31 4.56
C PHE A 176 -13.76 16.88 3.15
N ASP A 177 -14.33 16.12 2.21
CA ASP A 177 -14.45 16.52 0.82
C ASP A 177 -15.78 16.06 0.20
N PRO A 178 -16.71 16.98 -0.12
CA PRO A 178 -17.95 16.62 -0.79
C PRO A 178 -17.76 15.88 -2.12
N GLN A 179 -16.65 16.10 -2.83
CA GLN A 179 -16.35 15.39 -4.08
C GLN A 179 -16.08 13.90 -3.87
N ALA A 180 -15.74 13.48 -2.64
CA ALA A 180 -15.51 12.08 -2.32
C ALA A 180 -16.75 11.22 -2.58
N LYS A 181 -17.96 11.79 -2.54
CA LYS A 181 -19.21 11.08 -2.86
C LYS A 181 -19.19 10.45 -4.26
N LEU A 182 -18.44 11.01 -5.21
CA LEU A 182 -18.30 10.47 -6.57
C LEU A 182 -17.58 9.11 -6.60
N ALA A 183 -16.87 8.75 -5.54
CA ALA A 183 -16.20 7.46 -5.40
C ALA A 183 -17.09 6.38 -4.75
N PHE A 184 -18.37 6.68 -4.50
CA PHE A 184 -19.31 5.74 -3.89
C PHE A 184 -20.50 5.50 -4.81
N GLN A 185 -20.86 4.22 -4.98
CA GLN A 185 -22.07 3.80 -5.67
C GLN A 185 -23.05 3.21 -4.66
N ALA A 186 -24.28 3.76 -4.63
CA ALA A 186 -25.33 3.23 -3.77
C ALA A 186 -25.73 1.82 -4.19
N LYS A 187 -25.92 0.91 -3.22
CA LYS A 187 -26.53 -0.40 -3.47
C LYS A 187 -28.04 -0.33 -3.30
N ALA A 188 -28.73 -1.37 -3.78
CA ALA A 188 -30.18 -1.52 -3.58
C ALA A 188 -30.57 -1.58 -2.09
N GLN A 189 -29.68 -2.12 -1.25
CA GLN A 189 -29.86 -2.07 0.20
C GLN A 189 -29.56 -0.66 0.73
N PRO A 190 -30.52 0.00 1.41
CA PRO A 190 -30.29 1.31 1.99
C PRO A 190 -29.12 1.34 2.97
N GLY A 191 -28.31 2.39 2.89
CA GLY A 191 -27.15 2.59 3.77
C GLY A 191 -25.92 1.75 3.42
N LYS A 192 -25.95 1.01 2.30
CA LYS A 192 -24.80 0.27 1.76
C LYS A 192 -24.29 0.88 0.47
N TRP A 193 -22.96 0.92 0.37
CA TRP A 193 -22.25 1.54 -0.74
C TRP A 193 -21.14 0.63 -1.22
N LEU A 194 -20.86 0.68 -2.52
CA LEU A 194 -19.61 0.21 -3.09
C LEU A 194 -18.64 1.39 -3.16
N ALA A 195 -17.48 1.27 -2.52
CA ALA A 195 -16.50 2.34 -2.43
C ALA A 195 -15.29 2.08 -3.35
N ASN A 196 -14.88 3.09 -4.10
CA ASN A 196 -13.71 3.06 -4.97
C ASN A 196 -12.50 3.68 -4.25
N MET A 197 -11.66 2.85 -3.61
CA MET A 197 -10.49 3.33 -2.87
C MET A 197 -9.47 4.03 -3.76
N SER A 198 -9.24 3.56 -4.99
CA SER A 198 -8.30 4.21 -5.91
C SER A 198 -8.74 5.62 -6.28
N GLN A 199 -10.04 5.83 -6.50
CA GLN A 199 -10.59 7.16 -6.77
C GLN A 199 -10.52 8.06 -5.54
N LEU A 200 -10.82 7.54 -4.34
CA LEU A 200 -10.65 8.28 -3.09
C LEU A 200 -9.18 8.71 -2.91
N ALA A 201 -8.23 7.79 -3.07
CA ALA A 201 -6.80 8.09 -2.96
C ALA A 201 -6.34 9.14 -3.98
N THR A 202 -6.80 9.01 -5.23
CA THR A 202 -6.51 9.99 -6.29
C THR A 202 -7.03 11.38 -5.93
N GLN A 203 -8.28 11.49 -5.43
CA GLN A 203 -8.85 12.76 -5.00
C GLN A 203 -8.04 13.40 -3.85
N ARG A 204 -7.62 12.61 -2.85
CA ARG A 204 -6.80 13.09 -1.74
C ARG A 204 -5.43 13.58 -2.22
N LEU A 205 -4.76 12.80 -3.07
CA LEU A 205 -3.45 13.13 -3.65
C LEU A 205 -3.51 14.42 -4.49
N MET A 206 -4.53 14.56 -5.35
CA MET A 206 -4.71 15.76 -6.17
C MET A 206 -4.89 17.03 -5.32
N LYS A 207 -5.57 16.93 -4.17
CA LYS A 207 -5.75 18.08 -3.26
C LYS A 207 -4.45 18.59 -2.64
N VAL A 208 -3.43 17.74 -2.52
CA VAL A 208 -2.08 18.12 -2.07
C VAL A 208 -1.08 18.27 -3.22
N GLY A 209 -1.59 18.44 -4.46
CA GLY A 209 -0.78 18.78 -5.63
C GLY A 209 -0.14 17.59 -6.36
N VAL A 210 -0.44 16.35 -5.95
CA VAL A 210 0.05 15.14 -6.65
C VAL A 210 -0.91 14.79 -7.78
N THR A 211 -0.57 15.20 -9.00
CA THR A 211 -1.40 14.98 -10.20
C THR A 211 -0.99 13.76 -11.02
N SER A 212 0.20 13.22 -10.80
CA SER A 212 0.68 11.99 -11.46
C SER A 212 0.35 10.79 -10.59
N VAL A 213 -0.79 10.16 -10.85
CA VAL A 213 -1.28 8.99 -10.11
C VAL A 213 -1.60 7.86 -11.08
N THR A 214 -0.95 6.72 -10.89
CA THR A 214 -1.17 5.51 -11.71
C THR A 214 -1.79 4.41 -10.86
N ASP A 215 -2.88 3.82 -11.33
CA ASP A 215 -3.51 2.66 -10.70
C ASP A 215 -3.04 1.34 -11.35
N SER A 216 -2.75 0.35 -10.52
CA SER A 216 -2.52 -1.03 -10.93
C SER A 216 -3.75 -1.66 -11.62
N ASN A 217 -4.97 -1.18 -11.30
CA ASN A 217 -6.26 -1.73 -11.74
C ASN A 217 -6.47 -3.21 -11.31
N LEU A 218 -5.80 -3.66 -10.25
CA LEU A 218 -5.87 -5.03 -9.74
C LEU A 218 -6.79 -5.14 -8.52
N CYS A 219 -7.61 -6.19 -8.47
CA CYS A 219 -8.57 -6.43 -7.39
C CYS A 219 -8.19 -7.68 -6.57
N THR A 220 -7.78 -7.49 -5.31
CA THR A 220 -7.36 -8.58 -4.42
C THR A 220 -8.49 -9.56 -4.09
N TYR A 221 -9.72 -9.05 -4.00
CA TYR A 221 -10.89 -9.87 -3.73
C TYR A 221 -11.26 -10.76 -4.92
N ALA A 222 -11.27 -10.20 -6.13
CA ALA A 222 -11.71 -10.89 -7.34
C ALA A 222 -10.69 -11.89 -7.88
N ASP A 223 -9.39 -11.59 -7.75
CA ASP A 223 -8.31 -12.48 -8.18
C ASP A 223 -7.76 -13.28 -6.98
N SER A 224 -8.45 -14.38 -6.67
CA SER A 224 -8.11 -15.27 -5.55
C SER A 224 -6.82 -16.06 -5.75
N ASP A 225 -6.42 -16.24 -7.00
CA ASP A 225 -5.23 -17.00 -7.37
C ASP A 225 -3.98 -16.17 -7.08
N ALA A 226 -4.00 -14.87 -7.40
CA ALA A 226 -2.83 -14.00 -7.24
C ALA A 226 -2.74 -13.31 -5.86
N PHE A 227 -3.84 -13.12 -5.12
CA PHE A 227 -3.83 -12.30 -3.90
C PHE A 227 -4.53 -12.90 -2.69
N TYR A 228 -4.00 -12.61 -1.50
CA TYR A 228 -4.77 -12.75 -0.27
C TYR A 228 -5.81 -11.62 -0.17
N SER A 229 -6.99 -11.95 0.36
CA SER A 229 -8.08 -11.00 0.61
C SER A 229 -8.74 -11.30 1.95
N TYR A 230 -8.65 -10.35 2.88
CA TYR A 230 -9.29 -10.47 4.20
C TYR A 230 -10.82 -10.51 4.07
N ARG A 231 -11.39 -9.70 3.17
CA ARG A 231 -12.83 -9.64 2.89
C ARG A 231 -13.37 -10.97 2.37
N ARG A 232 -12.57 -11.71 1.58
CA ARG A 232 -12.96 -13.00 1.03
C ARG A 232 -12.76 -14.13 2.05
N ASP A 233 -11.58 -14.19 2.66
CA ASP A 233 -11.11 -15.40 3.34
C ASP A 233 -11.16 -15.27 4.88
N GLY A 234 -11.20 -14.04 5.41
CA GLY A 234 -11.09 -13.75 6.84
C GLY A 234 -9.69 -14.06 7.38
N ILE A 235 -9.43 -15.32 7.71
CA ILE A 235 -8.10 -15.78 8.14
C ILE A 235 -7.30 -16.06 6.87
N THR A 236 -6.26 -15.25 6.63
CA THR A 236 -5.45 -15.34 5.40
C THR A 236 -4.11 -14.62 5.55
N GLY A 237 -3.23 -14.81 4.57
CA GLY A 237 -1.89 -14.21 4.52
C GLY A 237 -1.90 -12.71 4.20
N ARG A 238 -0.70 -12.15 4.04
CA ARG A 238 -0.49 -10.77 3.60
C ARG A 238 0.53 -10.71 2.48
N GLN A 239 0.20 -9.95 1.44
CA GLN A 239 1.15 -9.45 0.46
C GLN A 239 1.73 -8.10 0.92
N ALA A 240 2.75 -7.59 0.22
CA ALA A 240 3.31 -6.28 0.51
C ALA A 240 3.78 -5.57 -0.77
N THR A 241 3.78 -4.24 -0.71
CA THR A 241 4.33 -3.35 -1.74
C THR A 241 5.59 -2.69 -1.21
N PHE A 242 6.62 -2.59 -2.04
CA PHE A 242 7.95 -2.13 -1.66
C PHE A 242 8.43 -1.03 -2.59
N ILE A 243 9.22 -0.11 -2.05
CA ILE A 243 9.94 0.92 -2.81
C ILE A 243 11.26 1.29 -2.13
N TRP A 244 12.31 1.54 -2.93
CA TRP A 244 13.60 2.03 -2.43
C TRP A 244 14.36 2.82 -3.49
N LEU A 245 15.39 3.52 -3.03
CA LEU A 245 16.40 4.19 -3.84
C LEU A 245 17.65 3.31 -3.94
N GLU A 246 18.16 3.08 -5.15
CA GLU A 246 19.48 2.47 -5.39
C GLU A 246 20.65 3.40 -5.06
#